data_AF-A0A2N3PKP7-F1
#
_entry.id   AF-A0A2N3PKP7-F1
#
_cell.length_a   1.000
_cell.length_b   1.000
_cell.length_c   1.000
_cell.angle_alpha   90.00
_cell.angle_beta   90.00
_cell.angle_gamma   90.00
#
_symmetry.space_group_name_H-M   'P 1'
#
loop_
_entity.id
_entity.type
_entity.pdbx_description
1 polymer ?
#
loop_
_entity_poly.entity_id
_entity_poly.type
_entity_poly.pdbx_seq_one_letter_code
_entity_poly.pdbx_strand_id
1 'polypeptide(L)'
;MVKKNRFWNNRLCNQIWKQWNFYYEQWLKAGGSLNTKGFIARTTYGYERVRYHLSYKLSYAIINNYKSFRGCLKLPFVLIAIVLKHKREAKFYECIIQKEPHLKLPPLSSYEDYKSAIREKQTFSYRLGSALIKACKTFHKGGIP
;
A
#
# COMPACT_ATOMS: atom_id res chain seq x y z
N MET A 1 22.70 14.50 3.12
CA MET A 1 22.10 14.66 4.46
C MET A 1 20.77 13.93 4.51
N VAL A 2 20.72 12.75 5.14
CA VAL A 2 19.47 12.01 5.36
C VAL A 2 18.63 12.84 6.35
N LYS A 3 17.61 13.55 5.85
CA LYS A 3 16.66 14.24 6.72
C LYS A 3 16.08 13.17 7.64
N LYS A 4 16.39 13.25 8.93
CA LYS A 4 15.76 12.42 9.98
C LYS A 4 14.28 12.81 10.01
N ASN A 5 13.49 12.17 9.15
CA ASN A 5 12.03 12.22 9.20
C ASN A 5 11.64 11.50 10.48
N ARG A 6 11.59 12.26 11.58
CA ARG A 6 11.01 11.77 12.81
C ARG A 6 9.57 11.38 12.49
N PHE A 7 9.16 10.20 12.94
CA PHE A 7 7.87 9.57 12.59
C PHE A 7 6.66 10.52 12.75
N TRP A 8 6.72 11.42 13.74
CA TRP A 8 5.70 12.43 14.05
C TRP A 8 5.63 13.64 13.11
N ASN A 9 6.53 13.78 12.13
CA ASN A 9 6.47 14.87 11.14
C ASN A 9 5.58 14.54 9.93
N ASN A 10 4.73 13.51 10.04
CA ASN A 10 3.86 13.02 8.99
C ASN A 10 2.39 13.46 9.21
N ARG A 11 1.81 14.14 8.22
CA ARG A 11 0.42 14.62 8.28
C ARG A 11 -0.60 13.48 8.42
N LEU A 12 -0.33 12.30 7.84
CA LEU A 12 -1.20 11.12 7.97
C LEU A 12 -1.23 10.60 9.41
N CYS A 13 -0.07 10.56 10.09
CA CYS A 13 -0.01 10.08 11.47
C CYS A 13 -0.85 10.96 12.41
N ASN A 14 -0.84 12.28 12.21
CA ASN A 14 -1.69 13.19 12.99
C ASN A 14 -3.20 13.03 12.68
N GLN A 15 -3.55 12.73 11.42
CA GLN A 15 -4.95 12.51 11.04
C GLN A 15 -5.51 11.17 11.55
N ILE A 16 -4.65 10.14 11.58
CA ILE A 16 -5.03 8.76 11.90
C ILE A 16 -4.96 8.50 13.41
N TRP A 17 -4.06 9.17 14.14
CA TRP A 17 -3.83 8.90 15.56
C TRP A 17 -4.43 9.98 16.46
N LYS A 18 -5.72 9.84 16.82
CA LYS A 18 -6.42 10.80 17.68
C LYS A 18 -5.74 11.04 19.04
N GLN A 19 -5.10 10.01 19.63
CA GLN A 19 -4.35 10.16 20.88
C GLN A 19 -2.99 10.86 20.72
N TRP A 20 -2.58 11.22 19.49
CA TRP A 20 -1.28 11.84 19.27
C TRP A 20 -1.14 13.17 20.00
N ASN A 21 -2.17 14.02 19.97
CA ASN A 21 -2.17 15.30 20.69
C ASN A 21 -1.91 15.07 22.19
N PHE A 22 -2.54 14.04 22.78
CA PHE A 22 -2.32 13.69 24.19
C PHE A 22 -0.87 13.28 24.47
N TYR A 23 -0.27 12.42 23.65
CA TYR A 23 1.14 12.02 23.83
C TYR A 23 2.12 13.17 23.58
N TYR A 24 1.83 14.05 22.61
CA TYR A 24 2.65 15.22 22.31
C TYR A 24 2.64 16.22 23.48
N GLU A 25 1.48 16.48 24.08
CA GLU A 25 1.36 17.27 25.31
C GLU A 25 2.17 16.68 26.46
N GLN A 26 2.11 15.37 26.67
CA GLN A 26 2.91 14.69 27.69
C GLN A 26 4.42 14.81 27.42
N TRP A 27 4.83 14.75 26.16
CA TRP A 27 6.23 14.90 25.77
C TRP A 27 6.75 16.33 25.96
N LEU A 28 5.93 17.34 25.68
CA LEU A 28 6.27 18.74 25.97
C LEU A 28 6.44 18.96 27.47
N LYS A 29 5.55 18.40 28.30
CA LYS A 29 5.66 18.45 29.76
C LYS A 29 6.92 17.76 30.29
N ALA A 30 7.44 16.76 29.57
CA ALA A 30 8.69 16.07 29.88
C ALA A 30 9.96 16.81 29.38
N GLY A 31 9.85 18.06 28.92
CA GLY A 31 10.99 18.86 28.44
C GLY A 31 11.32 18.68 26.96
N GLY A 32 10.40 18.11 26.18
CA GLY A 32 10.52 18.00 24.73
C GLY A 32 10.54 19.36 24.01
N SER A 33 11.23 19.44 22.87
CA SER A 33 11.32 20.65 22.04
C SER A 33 10.11 20.88 21.12
N LEU A 34 9.52 22.07 21.14
CA LEU A 34 8.39 22.44 20.28
C LEU A 34 8.64 22.11 18.79
N ASN A 35 7.62 21.59 18.11
CA ASN A 35 7.67 21.36 16.67
C ASN A 35 7.53 22.67 15.89
N THR A 36 8.64 23.39 15.70
CA THR A 36 8.69 24.67 14.97
C THR A 36 8.75 24.52 13.44
N LYS A 37 8.90 23.29 12.92
CA LYS A 37 9.08 23.04 11.48
C LYS A 37 7.79 22.66 10.74
N GLY A 38 6.67 22.47 11.45
CA GLY A 38 5.40 22.00 10.87
C GLY A 38 5.45 20.56 10.34
N PHE A 39 4.43 20.14 9.58
CA PHE A 39 4.42 18.83 8.91
C PHE A 39 5.36 18.84 7.71
N ILE A 40 6.59 18.36 7.89
CA ILE A 40 7.63 18.34 6.84
C ILE A 40 7.41 17.19 5.84
N ALA A 41 6.87 16.05 6.27
CA ALA A 41 6.59 14.91 5.41
C ALA A 41 5.13 14.94 4.96
N ARG A 42 4.90 15.50 3.77
CA ARG A 42 3.60 15.46 3.10
C ARG A 42 3.47 14.12 2.39
N THR A 43 2.86 13.15 3.07
CA THR A 43 2.30 11.89 2.53
C THR A 43 2.98 11.34 1.26
N THR A 44 4.23 10.90 1.33
CA THR A 44 4.94 10.26 0.22
C THR A 44 4.73 8.74 0.22
N TYR A 45 3.46 8.32 0.16
CA TYR A 45 3.08 6.89 0.22
C TYR A 45 2.28 6.44 -1.00
N GLY A 46 2.00 7.34 -1.96
CA GLY A 46 1.24 7.00 -3.15
C GLY A 46 1.93 5.91 -3.98
N TYR A 47 3.25 6.00 -4.12
CA TYR A 47 4.09 5.02 -4.80
C TYR A 47 4.03 3.65 -4.13
N GLU A 48 4.22 3.59 -2.81
CA GLU A 48 4.15 2.34 -2.04
C GLU A 48 2.76 1.71 -2.07
N ARG A 49 1.71 2.54 -2.00
CA ARG A 49 0.32 2.09 -2.10
C ARG A 49 0.03 1.40 -3.43
N VAL A 50 0.57 1.92 -4.54
CA VAL A 50 0.46 1.29 -5.85
C VAL A 50 1.20 -0.06 -5.88
N ARG A 51 2.38 -0.15 -5.27
CA ARG A 51 3.12 -1.43 -5.15
C ARG A 51 2.43 -2.45 -4.24
N TYR A 52 1.59 -2.00 -3.31
CA TYR A 52 0.79 -2.90 -2.47
C TYR A 52 -0.41 -3.50 -3.22
N HIS A 53 -0.76 -3.00 -4.41
CA HIS A 53 -1.85 -3.56 -5.20
C HIS A 53 -1.64 -5.05 -5.51
N LEU A 54 -2.74 -5.79 -5.58
CA LEU A 54 -2.72 -7.21 -5.89
C LEU A 54 -1.98 -7.51 -7.19
N SER A 55 -2.18 -6.69 -8.23
CA SER A 55 -1.49 -6.82 -9.52
C SER A 55 0.02 -6.91 -9.36
N TYR A 56 0.61 -6.01 -8.58
CA TYR A 56 2.05 -5.95 -8.38
C TYR A 56 2.56 -7.17 -7.59
N LYS A 57 1.82 -7.60 -6.55
CA LYS A 57 2.13 -8.80 -5.77
C LYS A 57 2.15 -10.06 -6.65
N LEU A 58 1.19 -10.19 -7.56
CA LEU A 58 1.09 -11.34 -8.48
C LEU A 58 2.24 -11.35 -9.50
N SER A 59 2.51 -10.22 -10.15
CA SER A 59 3.60 -10.13 -11.13
C SER A 59 4.97 -10.37 -10.52
N TYR A 60 5.19 -9.85 -9.32
CA TYR A 60 6.42 -10.11 -8.59
C TYR A 60 6.59 -11.60 -8.31
N ALA A 61 5.51 -12.30 -7.91
CA ALA A 61 5.55 -13.75 -7.72
C ALA A 61 5.85 -14.50 -9.04
N ILE A 62 5.30 -14.06 -10.17
CA ILE A 62 5.61 -14.65 -11.49
C ILE A 62 7.09 -14.45 -11.82
N ILE A 63 7.58 -13.20 -11.78
CA ILE A 63 8.96 -12.84 -12.12
C ILE A 63 9.96 -13.52 -11.16
N ASN A 64 9.58 -13.81 -9.91
CA ASN A 64 10.48 -14.52 -9.01
C ASN A 64 10.55 -16.04 -9.28
N ASN A 65 9.46 -16.64 -9.77
CA ASN A 65 9.34 -18.09 -9.89
C ASN A 65 9.50 -18.63 -11.32
N TYR A 66 9.45 -17.79 -12.36
CA TYR A 66 9.47 -18.25 -13.76
C TYR A 66 10.79 -18.91 -14.21
N LYS A 67 11.91 -18.62 -13.54
CA LYS A 67 13.24 -19.08 -13.96
C LYS A 67 13.49 -20.58 -13.72
N SER A 68 12.68 -21.24 -12.90
CA SER A 68 12.85 -22.65 -12.56
C SER A 68 11.59 -23.44 -12.89
N PHE A 69 11.75 -24.63 -13.47
CA PHE A 69 10.64 -25.54 -13.77
C PHE A 69 9.81 -25.87 -12.52
N ARG A 70 10.48 -26.17 -11.39
CA ARG A 70 9.81 -26.41 -10.09
C ARG A 70 9.10 -25.15 -9.57
N GLY A 71 9.64 -23.96 -9.85
CA GLY A 71 9.01 -22.68 -9.51
C GLY A 71 7.74 -22.45 -10.31
N CYS A 72 7.76 -22.72 -11.62
CA CYS A 72 6.61 -22.64 -12.50
C CYS A 72 5.49 -23.62 -12.07
N LEU A 73 5.83 -24.85 -11.70
CA LEU A 73 4.85 -25.85 -11.24
C LEU A 73 4.15 -25.42 -9.93
N LYS A 74 4.89 -24.77 -9.01
CA LYS A 74 4.35 -24.27 -7.74
C LYS A 74 3.62 -22.92 -7.87
N LEU A 75 3.85 -22.20 -8.97
CA LEU A 75 3.36 -20.84 -9.17
C LEU A 75 1.83 -20.70 -9.02
N PRO A 76 0.97 -21.59 -9.57
CA PRO A 76 -0.47 -21.47 -9.39
C PRO A 76 -0.89 -21.45 -7.91
N PHE A 77 -0.30 -22.32 -7.07
CA PHE A 77 -0.58 -22.37 -5.63
C PHE A 77 -0.12 -21.10 -4.92
N VAL A 78 1.06 -20.58 -5.26
CA VAL A 78 1.59 -19.34 -4.70
C VAL A 78 0.68 -18.15 -5.04
N LEU A 79 0.22 -18.05 -6.29
CA LEU A 79 -0.68 -16.99 -6.73
C LEU A 79 -2.02 -17.04 -5.97
N ILE A 80 -2.62 -18.22 -5.82
CA ILE A 80 -3.86 -18.40 -5.04
C ILE A 80 -3.65 -17.96 -3.59
N ALA A 81 -2.55 -18.37 -2.95
CA ALA A 81 -2.24 -17.99 -1.57
C ALA A 81 -2.12 -16.46 -1.41
N ILE A 82 -1.46 -15.77 -2.36
CA ILE A 82 -1.34 -14.31 -2.38
C ILE A 82 -2.71 -13.65 -2.50
N VAL A 83 -3.57 -14.13 -3.40
CA VAL A 83 -4.93 -13.59 -3.58
C VAL A 83 -5.76 -13.76 -2.30
N LEU A 84 -5.73 -14.95 -1.68
CA LEU A 84 -6.47 -15.21 -0.45
C LEU A 84 -5.98 -14.35 0.71
N LYS A 85 -4.65 -14.17 0.84
CA LYS A 85 -4.07 -13.28 1.86
C LYS A 85 -4.50 -11.83 1.62
N HIS A 86 -4.38 -11.34 0.39
CA HIS A 86 -4.77 -9.97 0.04
C HIS A 86 -6.25 -9.69 0.30
N LYS A 87 -7.15 -10.64 -0.03
CA LYS A 87 -8.58 -10.51 0.27
C LYS A 87 -8.87 -10.47 1.77
N ARG A 88 -8.16 -11.26 2.58
CA ARG A 88 -8.27 -11.22 4.05
C ARG A 88 -7.81 -9.87 4.60
N GLU A 89 -6.66 -9.37 4.14
CA GLU A 89 -6.13 -8.06 4.52
C GLU A 89 -7.11 -6.93 4.14
N ALA A 90 -7.70 -6.97 2.95
CA ALA A 90 -8.69 -5.99 2.49
C ALA A 90 -9.96 -5.99 3.35
N LYS A 91 -10.52 -7.18 3.64
CA LYS A 91 -11.69 -7.31 4.54
C LYS A 91 -11.40 -6.80 5.95
N PHE A 92 -10.24 -7.12 6.50
CA PHE A 92 -9.83 -6.63 7.81
C PHE A 92 -9.73 -5.10 7.83
N TYR A 93 -9.17 -4.51 6.78
CA TYR A 93 -9.12 -3.05 6.63
C TYR A 93 -10.51 -2.42 6.52
N GLU A 94 -11.43 -3.03 5.78
CA GLU A 94 -12.84 -2.58 5.72
C GLU A 94 -13.50 -2.60 7.10
N CYS A 95 -13.30 -3.66 7.89
CA CYS A 95 -13.79 -3.73 9.27
C CYS A 95 -13.22 -2.63 10.16
N ILE A 96 -11.93 -2.29 10.00
CA ILE A 96 -11.30 -1.18 10.73
C ILE A 96 -11.95 0.15 10.33
N ILE A 97 -12.15 0.42 9.04
CA ILE A 97 -12.78 1.66 8.58
C ILE A 97 -14.23 1.76 9.04
N GLN A 98 -14.98 0.66 9.06
CA GLN A 98 -16.35 0.64 9.56
C GLN A 98 -16.44 1.05 11.03
N LYS A 99 -15.48 0.60 11.86
CA LYS A 99 -15.39 0.98 13.27
C LYS A 99 -14.88 2.42 13.43
N GLU A 100 -13.89 2.80 12.64
CA GLU A 100 -13.17 4.06 12.74
C GLU A 100 -12.98 4.71 11.36
N PRO A 101 -13.98 5.48 10.88
CA PRO A 101 -13.97 6.04 9.52
C PRO A 101 -12.78 6.97 9.22
N HIS A 102 -12.22 7.58 10.27
CA HIS A 102 -11.08 8.49 10.16
C HIS A 102 -9.76 7.80 9.75
N LEU A 103 -9.66 6.47 9.90
CA LEU A 103 -8.51 5.67 9.46
C LEU A 103 -8.54 5.37 7.94
N LYS A 104 -9.58 5.83 7.23
CA LYS A 104 -9.69 5.70 5.79
C LYS A 104 -8.57 6.47 5.10
N LEU A 105 -7.82 5.77 4.25
CA LEU A 105 -6.75 6.38 3.46
C LEU A 105 -7.34 7.42 2.50
N PRO A 106 -6.72 8.61 2.38
CA PRO A 106 -7.17 9.63 1.45
C PRO A 106 -7.05 9.17 -0.02
N PRO A 107 -7.69 9.85 -0.97
CA PRO A 107 -7.59 9.49 -2.39
C PRO A 107 -6.15 9.58 -2.91
N LEU A 108 -5.75 8.74 -3.86
CA LEU A 108 -4.36 8.70 -4.37
C LEU A 108 -3.90 10.05 -4.95
N SER A 109 -4.83 10.88 -5.44
CA SER A 109 -4.57 12.22 -5.97
C SER A 109 -4.14 13.25 -4.91
N SER A 110 -4.43 13.00 -3.62
CA SER A 110 -4.04 13.93 -2.55
C SER A 110 -2.59 13.75 -2.09
N TYR A 111 -1.89 12.73 -2.61
CA TYR A 111 -0.51 12.43 -2.25
C TYR A 111 0.44 13.24 -3.15
N GLU A 112 1.53 13.77 -2.59
CA GLU A 112 2.49 14.57 -3.37
C GLU A 112 3.20 13.75 -4.45
N ASP A 113 3.46 12.47 -4.16
CA ASP A 113 4.07 11.52 -5.08
C ASP A 113 3.07 10.89 -6.06
N TYR A 114 1.88 11.49 -6.22
CA TYR A 114 0.85 11.01 -7.15
C TYR A 114 1.38 10.80 -8.57
N LYS A 115 2.20 11.73 -9.08
CA LYS A 115 2.84 11.59 -10.40
C LYS A 115 3.71 10.34 -10.49
N SER A 116 4.49 10.05 -9.46
CA SER A 116 5.33 8.84 -9.37
C SER A 116 4.46 7.58 -9.28
N ALA A 117 3.38 7.63 -8.51
CA ALA A 117 2.41 6.53 -8.39
C ALA A 117 1.72 6.20 -9.72
N ILE A 118 1.40 7.20 -10.55
CA ILE A 118 0.86 6.99 -11.91
C ILE A 118 1.89 6.29 -12.79
N ARG A 119 3.15 6.75 -12.78
CA ARG A 119 4.23 6.09 -13.55
C ARG A 119 4.42 4.63 -13.13
N GLU A 120 4.34 4.33 -11.83
CA GLU A 120 4.45 2.96 -11.33
C GLU A 120 3.33 2.05 -11.87
N LYS A 121 2.09 2.56 -12.01
CA LYS A 121 0.99 1.81 -12.65
C LYS A 121 1.24 1.50 -14.13
N GLN A 122 2.09 2.26 -14.80
CA GLN A 122 2.42 2.05 -16.21
C GLN A 122 3.58 1.05 -16.40
N THR A 123 4.25 0.63 -15.32
CA THR A 123 5.34 -0.34 -15.40
C THR A 123 4.89 -1.67 -15.97
N PHE A 124 5.82 -2.37 -16.64
CA PHE A 124 5.59 -3.70 -17.19
C PHE A 124 5.08 -4.67 -16.10
N SER A 125 5.74 -4.67 -14.94
CA SER A 125 5.35 -5.50 -13.80
C SER A 125 3.90 -5.25 -13.40
N TYR A 126 3.47 -4.00 -13.23
CA TYR A 126 2.09 -3.72 -12.86
C TYR A 126 1.09 -4.16 -13.94
N ARG A 127 1.40 -3.88 -15.21
CA ARG A 127 0.55 -4.25 -16.35
C ARG A 127 0.39 -5.75 -16.51
N LEU A 128 1.47 -6.52 -16.33
CA LEU A 128 1.46 -7.98 -16.38
C LEU A 128 0.45 -8.57 -15.39
N GLY A 129 0.46 -8.09 -14.15
CA GLY A 129 -0.41 -8.62 -13.09
C GLY A 129 -1.84 -8.16 -13.24
N SER A 130 -2.03 -6.96 -13.75
CA SER A 130 -3.35 -6.46 -14.14
C SER A 130 -3.95 -7.30 -15.27
N ALA A 131 -3.14 -7.67 -16.28
CA ALA A 131 -3.56 -8.55 -17.37
C ALA A 131 -3.92 -9.94 -16.86
N LEU A 132 -3.11 -10.51 -15.95
CA LEU A 132 -3.41 -11.79 -15.30
C LEU A 132 -4.75 -11.75 -14.56
N ILE A 133 -4.99 -10.74 -13.73
CA ILE A 133 -6.26 -10.59 -13.01
C ILE A 133 -7.44 -10.48 -13.99
N LYS A 134 -7.27 -9.74 -15.09
CA LYS A 134 -8.31 -9.59 -16.13
C LYS A 134 -8.57 -10.92 -16.84
N ALA A 135 -7.53 -11.67 -17.17
CA ALA A 135 -7.64 -13.01 -17.76
C ALA A 135 -8.36 -13.98 -16.81
N CYS A 136 -7.99 -14.04 -15.53
CA CYS A 136 -8.67 -14.90 -14.56
C CYS A 136 -10.16 -14.53 -14.37
N LYS A 137 -10.50 -13.24 -14.39
CA LYS A 137 -11.89 -12.77 -14.29
C LYS A 137 -12.74 -13.11 -15.52
N THR A 138 -12.14 -13.09 -16.72
CA THR A 138 -12.82 -13.42 -17.98
C THR A 138 -12.95 -14.92 -18.16
N PHE A 139 -11.94 -15.69 -17.77
CA PHE A 139 -11.97 -17.15 -17.76
C PHE A 139 -13.10 -17.72 -16.89
N HIS A 140 -13.31 -17.18 -15.69
CA HIS A 140 -14.41 -17.61 -14.80
C HIS A 140 -15.81 -17.33 -15.38
N LYS A 141 -15.93 -16.48 -16.40
CA LYS A 141 -17.18 -16.17 -17.11
C LYS A 141 -17.36 -16.97 -18.41
N GLY A 142 -16.53 -17.99 -18.65
CA GLY A 142 -16.61 -18.81 -19.87
C GLY A 142 -15.98 -18.14 -21.10
N GLY A 143 -15.14 -17.11 -20.92
CA GLY A 143 -14.39 -16.53 -22.03
C GLY A 143 -13.35 -17.52 -22.57
N ILE A 144 -13.58 -18.03 -23.77
CA ILE A 144 -12.58 -18.74 -24.57
C ILE A 144 -11.48 -17.71 -24.96
N PRO A 145 -10.18 -18.05 -24.84
CA PRO A 145 -9.07 -17.14 -25.14
C PRO A 145 -9.10 -16.58 -26.57
#